data_AF-A0A3D4RYH6-F1
#
_entry.id   AF-A0A3D4RYH6-F1
#
_cell.length_a   1.000
_cell.length_b   1.000
_cell.length_c   1.000
_cell.angle_alpha   90.00
_cell.angle_beta   90.00
_cell.angle_gamma   90.00
#
_symmetry.space_group_name_H-M   'P 1'
#
loop_
_entity.id
_entity.type
_entity.pdbx_description
1 polymer ?
#
loop_
_entity_poly.entity_id
_entity_poly.type
_entity_poly.pdbx_seq_one_letter_code
_entity_poly.pdbx_strand_id
1 'polypeptide(L)'
;MLFSTIFNLMSAVVFKTHPSINAAYKEQGESIGVSITSVYNKLNGLESTTSAALVRDTAREQAAIVEQMGGQCAPWLPGYRIKVLDGNCIEATEHRLEVLRETKAGALPGKSLVVYDPLLEMATDVFPC
;
A
#
# COMPACT_ATOMS: atom_id res chain seq x y z
N MET A 1 10.32 -12.67 -14.58
CA MET A 1 10.11 -11.47 -13.72
C MET A 1 9.50 -11.89 -12.38
N LEU A 2 10.17 -11.53 -11.29
CA LEU A 2 9.81 -11.91 -9.91
C LEU A 2 8.78 -10.94 -9.32
N PHE A 3 8.29 -11.21 -8.10
CA PHE A 3 7.51 -10.23 -7.34
C PHE A 3 8.40 -9.06 -6.87
N SER A 4 9.62 -9.34 -6.40
CA SER A 4 10.60 -8.33 -5.99
C SER A 4 10.93 -7.30 -7.07
N THR A 5 10.94 -7.71 -8.35
CA THR A 5 11.10 -6.77 -9.49
C THR A 5 9.97 -5.74 -9.54
N ILE A 6 8.73 -6.16 -9.28
CA ILE A 6 7.54 -5.29 -9.27
C ILE A 6 7.49 -4.43 -8.00
N PHE A 7 7.86 -5.01 -6.85
CA PHE A 7 8.01 -4.26 -5.60
C PHE A 7 9.01 -3.11 -5.76
N ASN A 8 10.22 -3.36 -6.26
CA ASN A 8 11.24 -2.32 -6.43
C ASN A 8 10.77 -1.19 -7.37
N LEU A 9 10.10 -1.52 -8.47
CA LEU A 9 9.50 -0.52 -9.38
C LEU A 9 8.44 0.33 -8.67
N MET A 10 7.56 -0.30 -7.88
CA MET A 10 6.55 0.40 -7.08
C MET A 10 7.19 1.29 -6.01
N SER A 11 8.18 0.79 -5.26
CA SER A 11 8.91 1.55 -4.24
C SER A 11 9.54 2.81 -4.82
N ALA A 12 10.19 2.73 -5.98
CA ALA A 12 10.82 3.88 -6.62
C ALA A 12 9.81 4.96 -7.08
N VAL A 13 8.54 4.59 -7.32
CA VAL A 13 7.46 5.56 -7.59
C VAL A 13 6.84 6.10 -6.30
N VAL A 14 6.60 5.24 -5.30
CA VAL A 14 6.03 5.63 -4.00
C VAL A 14 6.96 6.58 -3.23
N PHE A 15 8.28 6.31 -3.24
CA PHE A 15 9.30 7.19 -2.67
C PHE A 15 9.67 8.37 -3.60
N LYS A 16 8.94 8.57 -4.71
CA LYS A 16 9.10 9.67 -5.68
C LYS A 16 10.48 9.76 -6.35
N THR A 17 11.27 8.69 -6.33
CA THR A 17 12.53 8.57 -7.08
C THR A 17 12.29 8.68 -8.58
N HIS A 18 11.17 8.12 -9.07
CA HIS A 18 10.71 8.27 -10.45
C HIS A 18 9.22 8.69 -10.50
N PRO A 19 8.79 9.47 -11.51
CA PRO A 19 7.40 9.97 -11.60
C PRO A 19 6.38 8.92 -12.06
N SER A 20 6.81 7.74 -12.54
CA SER A 20 5.91 6.66 -12.97
C SER A 20 6.63 5.32 -13.12
N ILE A 21 5.87 4.22 -13.16
CA ILE A 21 6.41 2.87 -13.43
C ILE A 21 7.10 2.80 -14.79
N ASN A 22 6.60 3.51 -15.81
CA ASN A 22 7.22 3.58 -17.13
C ASN A 22 8.57 4.32 -17.08
N ALA A 23 8.71 5.36 -16.25
CA ALA A 23 10.00 6.02 -16.03
C ALA A 23 11.00 5.08 -15.32
N ALA A 24 10.59 4.46 -14.21
CA ALA A 24 11.43 3.49 -13.48
C ALA A 24 11.85 2.30 -14.36
N TYR A 25 10.92 1.76 -15.16
CA TYR A 25 11.20 0.69 -16.11
C TYR A 25 12.15 1.13 -17.24
N LYS A 26 12.09 2.37 -17.72
CA LYS A 26 13.02 2.83 -18.77
C LYS A 26 14.47 2.90 -18.27
N GLU A 27 14.66 3.23 -17.00
CA GLU A 27 16.00 3.30 -16.38
C GLU A 27 16.54 1.90 -16.02
N GLN A 28 15.66 0.97 -15.64
CA GLN A 28 16.03 -0.38 -15.18
C GLN A 28 15.80 -1.49 -16.23
N GLY A 29 15.28 -1.16 -17.41
CA GLY A 29 14.57 -2.07 -18.32
C GLY A 29 15.39 -3.24 -18.85
N GLU A 30 16.66 -3.01 -19.18
CA GLU A 30 17.56 -4.06 -19.66
C GLU A 30 17.79 -5.15 -18.60
N SER A 31 17.76 -4.79 -17.31
CA SER A 31 17.87 -5.76 -16.20
C SER A 31 16.56 -6.52 -15.91
N ILE A 32 15.42 -5.99 -16.34
CA ILE A 32 14.08 -6.53 -16.06
C ILE A 32 13.74 -7.70 -17.01
N GLY A 33 14.30 -7.69 -18.23
CA GLY A 33 14.28 -8.82 -19.16
C GLY A 33 12.89 -9.24 -19.70
N VAL A 34 11.85 -8.42 -19.48
CA VAL A 34 10.49 -8.61 -20.02
C VAL A 34 9.91 -7.27 -20.43
N SER A 35 8.92 -7.28 -21.35
CA SER A 35 8.31 -6.06 -21.86
C SER A 35 7.58 -5.24 -20.79
N ILE A 36 7.47 -3.92 -21.00
CA ILE A 36 6.63 -3.02 -20.18
C ILE A 36 5.16 -3.50 -20.10
N THR A 37 4.63 -4.13 -21.15
CA THR A 37 3.31 -4.76 -21.13
C THR A 37 3.25 -5.92 -20.13
N SER A 38 4.30 -6.74 -20.05
CA SER A 38 4.43 -7.81 -19.06
C SER A 38 4.54 -7.28 -17.62
N VAL A 39 5.15 -6.10 -17.42
CA VAL A 39 5.19 -5.37 -16.14
C VAL A 39 3.79 -4.97 -15.70
N TYR A 40 3.05 -4.25 -16.56
CA TYR A 40 1.68 -3.84 -16.25
C TYR A 40 0.72 -5.00 -16.08
N ASN A 41 0.83 -6.07 -16.90
CA ASN A 41 0.02 -7.27 -16.73
C ASN A 41 0.21 -7.94 -15.36
N LYS A 42 1.44 -7.91 -14.80
CA LYS A 42 1.68 -8.47 -13.46
C LYS A 42 1.30 -7.52 -12.32
N LEU A 43 1.42 -6.20 -12.52
CA LEU A 43 0.87 -5.20 -11.59
C LEU A 43 -0.66 -5.32 -11.44
N ASN A 44 -1.37 -5.41 -12.58
CA ASN A 44 -2.82 -5.54 -12.62
C ASN A 44 -3.32 -6.90 -12.08
N GLY A 45 -2.41 -7.88 -11.91
CA GLY A 45 -2.68 -9.19 -11.33
C GLY A 45 -2.19 -9.36 -9.89
N LEU A 46 -1.83 -8.28 -9.19
CA LEU A 46 -1.52 -8.34 -7.76
C LEU A 46 -2.81 -8.41 -6.94
N GLU A 47 -2.97 -9.48 -6.15
CA GLU A 47 -4.09 -9.60 -5.24
C GLU A 47 -4.00 -8.57 -4.10
N SER A 48 -5.12 -7.97 -3.73
CA SER A 48 -5.21 -7.01 -2.62
C SER A 48 -4.82 -7.66 -1.27
N THR A 49 -5.07 -8.97 -1.13
CA THR A 49 -4.57 -9.86 -0.05
C THR A 49 -3.06 -9.81 0.13
N THR A 50 -2.29 -9.69 -0.95
CA THR A 50 -0.81 -9.69 -0.94
C THR A 50 -0.28 -8.38 -0.36
N SER A 51 -0.88 -7.25 -0.74
CA SER A 51 -0.55 -5.92 -0.17
C SER A 51 -0.85 -5.89 1.33
N ALA A 52 -1.98 -6.45 1.76
CA ALA A 52 -2.35 -6.57 3.17
C ALA A 52 -1.40 -7.51 3.95
N ALA A 53 -1.00 -8.63 3.35
CA ALA A 53 -0.03 -9.55 3.94
C ALA A 53 1.34 -8.87 4.14
N LEU A 54 1.83 -8.11 3.16
CA LEU A 54 3.11 -7.40 3.24
C LEU A 54 3.15 -6.38 4.38
N VAL A 55 2.06 -5.63 4.61
CA VAL A 55 1.96 -4.69 5.75
C VAL A 55 2.01 -5.43 7.08
N ARG A 56 1.23 -6.51 7.24
CA ARG A 56 1.24 -7.33 8.47
C ARG A 56 2.58 -8.02 8.73
N ASP A 57 3.28 -8.43 7.67
CA ASP A 57 4.60 -9.06 7.74
C ASP A 57 5.65 -8.04 8.20
N THR A 58 5.75 -6.91 7.50
CA THR A 58 6.63 -5.79 7.86
C THR A 58 6.37 -5.31 9.29
N ALA A 59 5.11 -5.09 9.65
CA ALA A 59 4.75 -4.59 10.97
C ALA A 59 5.10 -5.59 12.09
N ARG A 60 5.03 -6.90 11.84
CA ARG A 60 5.48 -7.92 12.80
C ARG A 60 6.99 -7.86 13.03
N GLU A 61 7.79 -7.72 11.97
CA GLU A 61 9.25 -7.61 12.09
C GLU A 61 9.64 -6.32 12.82
N GLN A 62 9.05 -5.18 12.44
CA GLN A 62 9.36 -3.90 13.07
C GLN A 62 8.86 -3.81 14.52
N ALA A 63 7.71 -4.41 14.84
CA ALA A 63 7.22 -4.49 16.22
C ALA A 63 8.22 -5.20 17.15
N ALA A 64 8.79 -6.32 16.72
CA ALA A 64 9.78 -7.06 17.51
C ALA A 64 11.05 -6.24 17.78
N ILE A 65 11.46 -5.38 16.83
CA ILE A 65 12.60 -4.47 17.00
C ILE A 65 12.25 -3.36 18.00
N VAL A 66 11.09 -2.70 17.84
CA VAL A 66 10.60 -1.65 18.75
C VAL A 66 10.46 -2.18 20.19
N GLU A 67 9.92 -3.39 20.35
CA GLU A 67 9.77 -4.06 21.64
C GLU A 67 11.13 -4.39 22.28
N GLN A 68 12.09 -4.94 21.53
CA GLN A 68 13.44 -5.25 22.03
C GLN A 68 14.25 -3.99 22.39
N MET A 69 14.04 -2.88 21.68
CA MET A 69 14.68 -1.59 21.97
C MET A 69 14.00 -0.81 23.10
N GLY A 70 12.83 -1.25 23.58
CA GLY A 70 12.02 -0.47 24.52
C GLY A 70 11.46 0.82 23.94
N GLY A 71 11.41 0.94 22.60
CA GLY A 71 10.99 2.15 21.87
C GLY A 71 9.48 2.36 21.77
N GLN A 72 8.69 1.69 22.62
CA GLN A 72 7.23 1.79 22.63
C GLN A 72 6.78 3.17 23.14
N CYS A 73 5.72 3.71 22.56
CA CYS A 73 5.11 4.95 23.03
C CYS A 73 4.39 4.76 24.37
N ALA A 74 4.02 5.85 25.04
CA ALA A 74 3.16 5.79 26.21
C ALA A 74 1.75 5.25 25.84
N PRO A 75 1.19 4.26 26.57
CA PRO A 75 -0.12 3.69 26.25
C PRO A 75 -1.23 4.71 26.49
N TRP A 76 -2.06 4.95 25.47
CA TRP A 76 -3.15 5.94 25.52
C TRP A 76 -4.24 5.62 26.56
N LEU A 77 -4.43 4.34 26.89
CA LEU A 77 -5.35 3.87 27.92
C LEU A 77 -4.73 2.70 28.70
N PRO A 78 -4.45 2.83 30.01
CA PRO A 78 -3.86 1.76 30.80
C PRO A 78 -4.69 0.47 30.76
N GLY A 79 -4.04 -0.67 30.51
CA GLY A 79 -4.66 -1.99 30.42
C GLY A 79 -5.26 -2.35 29.05
N TYR A 80 -5.30 -1.43 28.08
CA TYR A 80 -5.90 -1.67 26.76
C TYR A 80 -4.91 -1.36 25.62
N ARG A 81 -4.74 -2.31 24.69
CA ARG A 81 -4.00 -2.06 23.44
C ARG A 81 -4.92 -1.35 22.44
N ILE A 82 -4.87 -0.02 22.46
CA ILE A 82 -5.61 0.83 21.51
C ILE A 82 -5.08 0.59 20.08
N LYS A 83 -6.00 0.54 19.11
CA LYS A 83 -5.72 0.61 17.68
C LYS A 83 -6.63 1.66 17.06
N VAL A 84 -6.09 2.43 16.13
CA VAL A 84 -6.83 3.44 15.35
C VAL A 84 -7.10 2.85 13.97
N LEU A 85 -8.37 2.84 13.58
CA LEU A 85 -8.81 2.50 12.23
C LEU A 85 -9.07 3.81 11.49
N ASP A 86 -8.31 4.09 10.43
CA ASP A 86 -8.48 5.29 9.60
C ASP A 86 -8.55 4.91 8.11
N GLY A 87 -9.01 5.84 7.27
CA GLY A 87 -9.50 5.58 5.92
C GLY A 87 -11.03 5.52 5.93
N ASN A 88 -11.67 6.21 4.98
CA ASN A 88 -13.12 6.29 4.86
C ASN A 88 -13.49 6.71 3.42
N CYS A 89 -14.44 6.11 2.69
CA CYS A 89 -15.46 5.12 3.09
C CYS A 89 -15.33 3.81 2.30
N ILE A 90 -15.76 2.69 2.89
CA ILE A 90 -16.14 1.48 2.15
C ILE A 90 -17.67 1.45 2.01
N GLU A 91 -18.18 2.22 1.06
CA GLU A 91 -19.39 1.92 0.26
C GLU A 91 -19.33 2.78 -1.02
N ALA A 92 -20.14 2.50 -2.04
CA ALA A 92 -20.00 3.09 -3.38
C ALA A 92 -19.95 4.64 -3.38
N THR A 93 -18.89 5.22 -3.96
CA THR A 93 -18.90 6.63 -4.38
C THR A 93 -19.84 6.86 -5.54
N GLU A 94 -20.11 8.15 -5.82
CA GLU A 94 -20.76 8.66 -7.04
C GLU A 94 -20.71 7.71 -8.24
N HIS A 95 -21.87 7.16 -8.61
CA HIS A 95 -22.00 6.28 -9.77
C HIS A 95 -21.61 6.97 -11.10
N ARG A 96 -21.49 8.31 -11.11
CA ARG A 96 -21.05 9.11 -12.26
C ARG A 96 -20.25 10.38 -11.88
N LEU A 97 -18.93 10.24 -11.72
CA LEU A 97 -17.98 11.36 -11.52
C LEU A 97 -18.09 12.40 -12.63
N GLU A 98 -17.57 13.61 -12.42
CA GLU A 98 -17.67 14.70 -13.40
C GLU A 98 -16.64 14.66 -14.54
N VAL A 99 -15.49 14.04 -14.31
CA VAL A 99 -14.33 14.34 -15.16
C VAL A 99 -14.14 13.49 -16.43
N LEU A 100 -14.85 12.41 -16.81
CA LEU A 100 -15.85 11.47 -16.29
C LEU A 100 -17.40 11.66 -16.45
N ARG A 101 -18.03 12.81 -16.70
CA ARG A 101 -19.53 12.87 -16.66
C ARG A 101 -20.34 12.13 -17.75
N GLU A 102 -20.11 12.02 -19.06
CA GLU A 102 -19.17 12.57 -20.07
C GLU A 102 -17.83 13.14 -19.59
N THR A 103 -16.72 12.37 -19.53
CA THR A 103 -16.41 11.04 -20.13
C THR A 103 -17.01 9.79 -19.45
N LYS A 104 -18.35 9.73 -19.33
CA LYS A 104 -19.23 8.59 -19.04
C LYS A 104 -18.68 7.52 -18.09
N ALA A 105 -18.27 7.93 -16.90
CA ALA A 105 -17.65 7.08 -15.88
C ALA A 105 -17.94 7.58 -14.45
N GLY A 106 -17.51 6.84 -13.44
CA GLY A 106 -17.80 7.06 -12.01
C GLY A 106 -16.99 6.13 -11.14
N ALA A 107 -17.48 5.81 -9.93
CA ALA A 107 -16.68 5.18 -8.86
C ALA A 107 -15.48 6.10 -8.49
N LEU A 108 -14.46 5.76 -7.71
CA LEU A 108 -14.21 4.60 -6.86
C LEU A 108 -14.21 5.05 -5.39
N PRO A 109 -14.82 4.30 -4.45
CA PRO A 109 -14.51 4.41 -3.03
C PRO A 109 -13.14 3.75 -2.76
N GLY A 110 -12.11 4.29 -3.42
CA GLY A 110 -10.73 3.82 -3.36
C GLY A 110 -10.10 4.21 -2.02
N LYS A 111 -10.58 3.60 -0.94
CA LYS A 111 -10.35 3.99 0.45
C LYS A 111 -10.05 2.76 1.30
N SER A 112 -8.83 2.26 1.16
CA SER A 112 -8.27 1.23 2.04
C SER A 112 -8.38 1.66 3.50
N LEU A 113 -8.85 0.78 4.39
CA LEU A 113 -8.79 1.03 5.83
C LEU A 113 -7.40 0.64 6.34
N VAL A 114 -6.74 1.50 7.10
CA VAL A 114 -5.42 1.25 7.71
C VAL A 114 -5.58 1.12 9.22
N VAL A 115 -4.97 0.10 9.81
CA VAL A 115 -4.96 -0.14 11.26
C VAL A 115 -3.64 0.36 11.84
N TYR A 116 -3.64 1.57 12.38
CA TYR A 116 -2.52 2.15 13.10
C TYR A 116 -2.49 1.67 14.56
N ASP A 117 -1.31 1.37 15.09
CA ASP A 117 -1.10 0.97 16.48
C ASP A 117 -0.24 2.03 17.20
N PRO A 118 -0.85 2.93 18.00
CA PRO A 118 -0.14 4.02 18.64
C PRO A 118 0.91 3.60 19.68
N LEU A 119 0.94 2.33 20.11
CA LEU A 119 1.99 1.82 21.01
C LEU A 119 3.30 1.57 20.27
N LEU A 120 3.22 1.31 18.95
CA LEU A 120 4.34 0.99 18.07
C LEU A 120 4.63 2.09 17.03
N GLU A 121 3.88 3.20 17.07
CA GLU A 121 3.95 4.33 16.12
C GLU A 121 3.86 3.94 14.63
N MET A 122 3.16 2.84 14.30
CA MET A 122 3.16 2.28 12.93
C MET A 122 1.80 1.74 12.46
N ALA A 123 1.64 1.66 11.13
CA ALA A 123 0.57 0.89 10.51
C ALA A 123 0.85 -0.62 10.67
N THR A 124 -0.17 -1.37 11.12
CA THR A 124 -0.06 -2.80 11.47
C THR A 124 -0.93 -3.72 10.62
N ASP A 125 -1.94 -3.18 9.94
CA ASP A 125 -2.76 -3.90 8.96
C ASP A 125 -3.33 -2.92 7.93
N VAL A 126 -3.76 -3.43 6.77
CA VAL A 126 -4.52 -2.67 5.77
C VAL A 126 -5.58 -3.56 5.10
N PHE A 127 -6.76 -2.99 4.88
CA PHE A 127 -7.87 -3.59 4.14
C PHE A 127 -8.02 -2.85 2.81
N PRO A 128 -7.24 -3.20 1.78
CA PRO A 128 -7.28 -2.56 0.47
C PRO A 128 -8.58 -2.86 -0.29
N CYS A 129 -9.01 -1.86 -1.04
CA CYS A 129 -10.18 -1.80 -1.92
C CYS A 129 -9.82 -2.11 -3.39
#